data_AF-A0A2E4Y3I7-F1
#
_entry.id   AF-A0A2E4Y3I7-F1
#
_cell.length_a   1.000
_cell.length_b   1.000
_cell.length_c   1.000
_cell.angle_alpha   90.00
_cell.angle_beta   90.00
_cell.angle_gamma   90.00
#
_symmetry.space_group_name_H-M   'P 1'
#
loop_
_entity.id
_entity.type
_entity.pdbx_description
1 polymer ?
#
loop_
_entity_poly.entity_id
_entity_poly.type
_entity_poly.pdbx_seq_one_letter_code
_entity_poly.pdbx_strand_id
1 'polypeptide(L)'
;MILLFESLIIFAWFFTFSFERWKGNQLGQFVLLYSLPTTFVMEVINDAYFGEFGMIYPQSFFYLSPFKFPIPIVLCGSLYCWSLHTLSIKFSTLLFKGRKTTLCYSLLIIILLNSWYFIELIGQKSGYWIRLGGIQYTKMIIALTYLFYFSFTAPSIIFSFLTHNLLNRKNKIENAPHIVFDDPSS
;
A
#
# COMPACT_ATOMS: atom_id res chain seq x y z
N MET A 1 -21.63 -10.86 12.50
CA MET A 1 -20.26 -11.13 12.01
C MET A 1 -19.75 -10.02 11.09
N ILE A 2 -20.54 -9.57 10.11
CA ILE A 2 -20.08 -8.56 9.14
C ILE A 2 -19.99 -7.15 9.71
N LEU A 3 -20.96 -6.73 10.52
CA LEU A 3 -20.84 -5.47 11.27
C LEU A 3 -19.55 -5.41 12.11
N LEU A 4 -19.16 -6.54 12.72
CA LEU A 4 -17.90 -6.65 13.47
C LEU A 4 -16.70 -6.50 12.54
N PHE A 5 -16.70 -7.16 11.37
CA PHE A 5 -15.65 -7.05 10.37
C PHE A 5 -15.46 -5.61 9.86
N GLU A 6 -16.55 -4.92 9.52
CA GLU A 6 -16.50 -3.52 9.07
C GLU A 6 -16.04 -2.58 10.19
N SER A 7 -16.54 -2.78 11.41
CA SER A 7 -16.10 -2.03 12.58
C SER A 7 -14.61 -2.21 12.84
N LEU A 8 -14.06 -3.42 12.64
CA LEU A 8 -12.63 -3.69 12.74
C LEU A 8 -11.83 -2.94 11.68
N ILE A 9 -12.31 -2.86 10.43
CA ILE A 9 -11.63 -2.10 9.37
C ILE A 9 -11.61 -0.61 9.72
N ILE A 10 -12.76 -0.04 10.11
CA ILE A 10 -12.89 1.36 10.49
C ILE A 10 -11.97 1.66 11.68
N PHE A 11 -12.03 0.83 12.72
CA PHE A 11 -11.18 0.95 13.90
C PHE A 11 -9.70 0.85 13.54
N ALA A 12 -9.31 -0.14 12.73
CA ALA A 12 -7.92 -0.31 12.29
C ALA A 12 -7.41 0.91 11.53
N TRP A 13 -8.24 1.51 10.67
CA TRP A 13 -7.88 2.72 9.94
C TRP A 13 -7.63 3.90 10.91
N PHE A 14 -8.59 4.18 11.80
CA PHE A 14 -8.46 5.27 12.78
C PHE A 14 -7.30 5.06 13.75
N PHE A 15 -7.12 3.83 14.24
CA PHE A 15 -6.01 3.45 15.10
C PHE A 15 -4.68 3.68 14.39
N THR A 16 -4.54 3.20 13.15
CA THR A 16 -3.29 3.34 12.38
C THR A 16 -2.98 4.81 12.09
N PHE A 17 -3.97 5.58 11.64
CA PHE A 17 -3.81 7.01 11.42
C PHE A 17 -3.36 7.75 12.70
N SER A 18 -4.02 7.46 13.82
CA SER A 18 -3.70 8.07 15.12
C SER A 18 -2.32 7.65 15.62
N PHE A 19 -1.93 6.41 15.39
CA PHE A 19 -0.63 5.87 15.76
C PHE A 19 0.51 6.49 14.95
N GLU A 20 0.35 6.62 13.64
CA GLU A 20 1.32 7.31 12.77
C GLU A 20 1.45 8.80 13.15
N ARG A 21 0.34 9.44 13.54
CA ARG A 21 0.34 10.79 14.10
C ARG A 21 1.10 10.88 15.41
N TRP A 22 0.82 9.98 16.35
CA TRP A 22 1.52 9.93 17.64
C TRP A 22 3.03 9.71 17.48
N LYS A 23 3.44 8.89 16.50
CA LYS A 23 4.85 8.68 16.14
C LYS A 23 5.51 9.85 15.41
N GLY A 24 4.76 10.86 15.01
CA GLY A 24 5.27 11.95 14.16
C GLY A 24 5.66 11.48 12.75
N ASN A 25 5.22 10.31 12.30
CA ASN A 25 5.51 9.82 10.96
C ASN A 25 4.55 10.46 9.95
N GLN A 26 4.95 11.63 9.45
CA GLN A 26 4.17 12.38 8.46
C GLN A 26 3.98 11.57 7.18
N LEU A 27 5.02 10.86 6.71
CA LEU A 27 4.97 10.08 5.48
C LEU A 27 3.91 8.96 5.55
N GLY A 28 3.81 8.26 6.68
CA GLY A 28 2.78 7.24 6.91
C GLY A 28 1.36 7.81 6.88
N GLN A 29 1.15 9.00 7.49
CA GLN A 29 -0.12 9.71 7.43
C GLN A 29 -0.47 10.17 6.00
N PHE A 30 0.52 10.69 5.26
CA PHE A 30 0.36 11.08 3.87
C PHE A 30 -0.11 9.90 3.02
N VAL A 31 0.52 8.73 3.16
CA VAL A 31 0.12 7.53 2.42
C VAL A 31 -1.31 7.12 2.75
N LEU A 32 -1.70 7.12 4.04
CA LEU A 32 -3.07 6.80 4.45
C LEU A 32 -4.10 7.76 3.85
N LEU A 33 -3.87 9.08 3.96
CA LEU A 33 -4.82 10.09 3.49
C LEU A 33 -4.90 10.17 1.97
N TYR A 34 -3.77 10.16 1.27
CA TYR A 34 -3.74 10.33 -0.18
C TYR A 34 -4.16 9.08 -0.95
N SER A 35 -4.12 7.90 -0.30
CA SER A 35 -4.66 6.67 -0.89
C SER A 35 -6.19 6.59 -0.83
N LEU A 36 -6.86 7.35 0.04
CA LEU A 36 -8.34 7.37 0.11
C LEU A 36 -9.02 7.84 -1.18
N PRO A 37 -8.71 9.02 -1.75
CA PRO A 37 -9.36 9.46 -2.99
C PRO A 37 -9.06 8.52 -4.16
N THR A 38 -7.86 7.95 -4.19
CA THR A 38 -7.44 6.93 -5.16
C THR A 38 -8.30 5.68 -5.07
N THR A 39 -8.40 5.09 -3.87
CA THR A 39 -9.18 3.87 -3.64
C THR A 39 -10.66 4.12 -3.89
N PHE A 40 -11.14 5.31 -3.56
CA PHE A 40 -12.48 5.75 -3.90
C PHE A 40 -12.72 5.80 -5.41
N VAL A 41 -11.88 6.49 -6.18
CA VAL A 41 -12.00 6.56 -7.66
C VAL A 41 -11.94 5.18 -8.29
N MET A 42 -11.09 4.29 -7.77
CA MET A 42 -11.02 2.90 -8.23
C MET A 42 -12.33 2.15 -8.04
N GLU A 43 -12.97 2.30 -6.88
CA GLU A 43 -14.27 1.68 -6.64
C GLU A 43 -15.40 2.32 -7.46
N VAL A 44 -15.33 3.63 -7.75
CA VAL A 44 -16.26 4.29 -8.67
C VAL A 44 -16.12 3.73 -10.09
N ILE A 45 -14.89 3.58 -10.59
CA ILE A 45 -14.63 2.95 -11.89
C ILE A 45 -15.11 1.50 -11.87
N ASN A 46 -14.86 0.77 -10.78
CA ASN A 46 -15.31 -0.60 -10.60
C ASN A 46 -16.85 -0.71 -10.68
N ASP A 47 -17.57 0.14 -9.97
CA ASP A 47 -19.04 0.17 -9.98
C ASP A 47 -19.60 0.61 -11.35
N ALA A 48 -19.01 1.64 -11.97
CA ALA A 48 -19.49 2.21 -13.23
C ALA A 48 -19.31 1.27 -14.44
N TYR A 49 -18.16 0.60 -14.53
CA TYR A 49 -17.83 -0.25 -15.68
C TYR A 49 -18.09 -1.73 -15.44
N PHE A 50 -18.15 -2.16 -14.18
CA PHE A 50 -18.25 -3.56 -13.82
C PHE A 50 -19.35 -3.86 -12.80
N GLY A 51 -20.27 -2.94 -12.51
CA GLY A 51 -21.34 -3.15 -11.51
C GLY A 51 -22.23 -4.38 -11.74
N GLU A 52 -22.29 -4.92 -12.96
CA GLU A 52 -23.07 -6.12 -13.32
C GLU A 52 -22.27 -7.43 -13.27
N PHE A 53 -20.94 -7.37 -13.35
CA PHE A 53 -20.05 -8.55 -13.46
C PHE A 53 -18.92 -8.56 -12.42
N GLY A 54 -18.80 -7.49 -11.63
CA GLY A 54 -17.74 -7.23 -10.69
C GLY A 54 -18.06 -7.74 -9.29
N MET A 55 -17.78 -6.91 -8.29
CA MET A 55 -17.91 -7.23 -6.87
C MET A 55 -19.13 -6.54 -6.29
N ILE A 56 -19.99 -7.31 -5.61
CA ILE A 56 -21.10 -6.77 -4.82
C ILE A 56 -20.85 -7.01 -3.33
N TYR A 57 -21.35 -6.11 -2.48
CA TYR A 57 -21.13 -6.11 -1.04
C TYR A 57 -22.43 -6.33 -0.24
N PRO A 58 -23.22 -7.38 -0.52
CA PRO A 58 -24.65 -7.47 -0.19
C PRO A 58 -25.00 -7.37 1.30
N GLN A 59 -24.02 -7.57 2.18
CA GLN A 59 -24.20 -7.61 3.63
C GLN A 59 -23.54 -6.43 4.35
N SER A 60 -23.06 -5.44 3.60
CA SER A 60 -22.44 -4.25 4.16
C SER A 60 -23.45 -3.32 4.83
N PHE A 61 -23.08 -2.72 5.96
CA PHE A 61 -23.90 -1.75 6.68
C PHE A 61 -23.53 -0.30 6.37
N PHE A 62 -22.33 -0.05 5.84
CA PHE A 62 -21.77 1.30 5.67
C PHE A 62 -21.59 1.69 4.20
N TYR A 63 -22.69 1.65 3.44
CA TYR A 63 -22.68 2.10 2.05
C TYR A 63 -22.47 3.61 1.90
N LEU A 64 -21.74 4.01 0.86
CA LEU A 64 -21.65 5.40 0.47
C LEU A 64 -22.70 5.69 -0.62
N SER A 65 -23.90 6.15 -0.26
CA SER A 65 -24.90 6.55 -1.27
C SER A 65 -24.37 7.70 -2.14
N PRO A 66 -24.48 7.66 -3.49
CA PRO A 66 -25.26 6.73 -4.34
C PRO A 66 -24.51 5.48 -4.86
N PHE A 67 -23.30 5.21 -4.38
CA PHE A 67 -22.44 4.14 -4.89
C PHE A 67 -22.77 2.76 -4.32
N LYS A 68 -22.49 1.70 -5.08
CA LYS A 68 -22.73 0.30 -4.66
C LYS A 68 -21.56 -0.33 -3.89
N PHE A 69 -20.59 0.46 -3.46
CA PHE A 69 -19.48 0.00 -2.63
C PHE A 69 -19.50 0.67 -1.26
N PRO A 70 -19.01 -0.02 -0.21
CA PRO A 70 -19.11 0.47 1.15
C PRO A 70 -17.85 1.20 1.61
N ILE A 71 -17.98 2.18 2.51
CA ILE A 71 -16.85 2.97 3.05
C ILE A 71 -15.70 2.09 3.55
N PRO A 72 -15.94 0.97 4.27
CA PRO A 72 -14.86 0.08 4.69
C PRO A 72 -13.99 -0.46 3.57
N ILE A 73 -14.48 -0.63 2.32
CA ILE A 73 -13.60 -1.09 1.23
C ILE A 73 -12.55 -0.03 0.86
N VAL A 74 -12.96 1.23 0.86
CA VAL A 74 -12.08 2.39 0.60
C VAL A 74 -11.02 2.49 1.71
N LEU A 75 -11.44 2.36 2.97
CA LEU A 75 -10.53 2.33 4.11
C LEU A 75 -9.58 1.13 4.07
N CYS A 76 -10.07 -0.04 3.64
CA CYS A 76 -9.26 -1.24 3.49
C CYS A 76 -8.18 -1.07 2.41
N GLY A 77 -8.51 -0.46 1.27
CA GLY A 77 -7.53 -0.11 0.23
C GLY A 77 -6.47 0.87 0.74
N SER A 78 -6.85 1.86 1.54
CA SER A 78 -5.91 2.80 2.17
C SER A 78 -4.98 2.11 3.19
N LEU A 79 -5.52 1.25 4.04
CA LEU A 79 -4.75 0.41 4.96
C LEU A 79 -3.80 -0.53 4.23
N TYR A 80 -4.22 -1.05 3.08
CA TYR A 80 -3.38 -1.88 2.23
C TYR A 80 -2.19 -1.09 1.70
N CYS A 81 -2.41 0.09 1.10
CA CYS A 81 -1.34 1.00 0.65
C CYS A 81 -0.35 1.34 1.76
N TRP A 82 -0.85 1.67 2.96
CA TRP A 82 0.00 1.94 4.12
C TRP A 82 0.80 0.71 4.56
N SER A 83 0.18 -0.47 4.56
CA SER A 83 0.85 -1.73 4.93
C SER A 83 1.99 -2.03 3.95
N LEU A 84 1.74 -1.88 2.64
CA LEU A 84 2.76 -2.04 1.60
C LEU A 84 3.91 -1.05 1.79
N HIS A 85 3.58 0.22 2.06
CA HIS A 85 4.56 1.27 2.34
C HIS A 85 5.43 0.94 3.57
N THR A 86 4.81 0.61 4.70
CA THR A 86 5.52 0.28 5.95
C THR A 86 6.37 -0.97 5.79
N LEU A 87 5.89 -2.00 5.09
CA LEU A 87 6.68 -3.19 4.78
C LEU A 87 7.87 -2.82 3.89
N SER A 88 7.66 -2.04 2.84
CA SER A 88 8.74 -1.55 1.97
C SER A 88 9.83 -0.83 2.77
N ILE A 89 9.48 0.09 3.68
CA ILE A 89 10.45 0.79 4.52
C ILE A 89 11.20 -0.17 5.45
N LYS A 90 10.48 -1.02 6.20
CA LYS A 90 11.12 -1.96 7.14
C LYS A 90 12.07 -2.90 6.42
N PHE A 91 11.69 -3.43 5.26
CA PHE A 91 12.57 -4.28 4.46
C PHE A 91 13.75 -3.51 3.90
N SER A 92 13.54 -2.30 3.36
CA SER A 92 14.61 -1.41 2.94
C SER A 92 15.68 -1.29 4.05
N THR A 93 15.28 -0.98 5.29
CA THR A 93 16.22 -0.86 6.43
C THR A 93 16.93 -2.16 6.82
N LEU A 94 16.26 -3.33 6.73
CA LEU A 94 16.85 -4.64 7.04
C LEU A 94 17.81 -5.13 5.94
N LEU A 95 17.55 -4.72 4.70
CA LEU A 95 18.24 -5.21 3.51
C LEU A 95 19.56 -4.48 3.24
N PHE A 96 19.78 -3.26 3.73
CA PHE A 96 21.08 -2.55 3.59
C PHE A 96 22.29 -3.20 4.29
N LYS A 97 22.16 -4.47 4.73
CA LYS A 97 23.25 -5.33 5.21
C LYS A 97 23.89 -6.25 4.13
N GLY A 98 23.52 -6.22 2.83
CA GLY A 98 24.28 -7.00 1.81
C GLY A 98 23.71 -7.12 0.38
N ARG A 99 24.34 -7.94 -0.48
CA ARG A 99 24.00 -8.17 -1.92
C ARG A 99 22.83 -9.14 -2.20
N LYS A 100 22.30 -9.86 -1.20
CA LYS A 100 21.15 -10.79 -1.33
C LYS A 100 19.80 -10.06 -1.54
N THR A 101 19.84 -8.76 -1.81
CA THR A 101 18.76 -7.80 -1.61
C THR A 101 17.87 -7.62 -2.82
N THR A 102 18.41 -7.71 -4.03
CA THR A 102 17.62 -7.61 -5.26
C THR A 102 16.60 -8.75 -5.38
N LEU A 103 17.01 -9.99 -5.04
CA LEU A 103 16.13 -11.15 -5.08
C LEU A 103 15.04 -11.11 -3.99
N CYS A 104 15.37 -10.63 -2.79
CA CYS A 104 14.39 -10.36 -1.73
C CYS A 104 13.40 -9.26 -2.13
N TYR A 105 13.86 -8.20 -2.81
CA TYR A 105 12.98 -7.15 -3.35
C TYR A 105 12.01 -7.71 -4.40
N SER A 106 12.51 -8.52 -5.34
CA SER A 106 11.65 -9.15 -6.35
C SER A 106 10.64 -10.11 -5.72
N LEU A 107 11.06 -10.94 -4.78
CA LEU A 107 10.16 -11.85 -4.05
C LEU A 107 9.12 -11.08 -3.21
N LEU A 108 9.53 -9.99 -2.55
CA LEU A 108 8.61 -9.16 -1.78
C LEU A 108 7.60 -8.48 -2.70
N ILE A 109 8.02 -7.90 -3.83
CA ILE A 109 7.12 -7.35 -4.83
C ILE A 109 6.14 -8.42 -5.31
N ILE A 110 6.58 -9.64 -5.55
CA ILE A 110 5.71 -10.75 -5.94
C ILE A 110 4.72 -11.09 -4.81
N ILE A 111 5.16 -11.23 -3.57
CA ILE A 111 4.29 -11.55 -2.43
C ILE A 111 3.26 -10.44 -2.22
N LEU A 112 3.68 -9.17 -2.28
CA LEU A 112 2.79 -8.01 -2.16
C LEU A 112 1.84 -7.87 -3.36
N LEU A 113 2.30 -8.25 -4.56
CA LEU A 113 1.43 -8.33 -5.74
C LEU A 113 0.47 -9.52 -5.69
N ASN A 114 0.62 -10.46 -4.75
CA ASN A 114 -0.26 -11.63 -4.60
C ASN A 114 -1.03 -11.66 -3.27
N SER A 115 -0.72 -10.78 -2.31
CA SER A 115 -1.41 -10.73 -1.00
C SER A 115 -2.89 -10.36 -1.12
N TRP A 116 -3.27 -9.71 -2.21
CA TRP A 116 -4.66 -9.39 -2.48
C TRP A 116 -5.55 -10.60 -2.72
N TYR A 117 -4.99 -11.69 -3.27
CA TYR A 117 -5.76 -12.91 -3.51
C TYR A 117 -6.27 -13.47 -2.18
N PHE A 118 -5.44 -13.39 -1.14
CA PHE A 118 -5.84 -13.78 0.21
C PHE A 118 -6.89 -12.85 0.79
N ILE A 119 -6.78 -11.52 0.59
CA ILE A 119 -7.80 -10.57 1.02
C ILE A 119 -9.13 -10.89 0.32
N GLU A 120 -9.11 -11.06 -1.01
CA GLU A 120 -10.30 -11.43 -1.80
C GLU A 120 -10.94 -12.72 -1.29
N LEU A 121 -10.12 -13.75 -1.08
CA LEU A 121 -10.56 -15.07 -0.64
C LEU A 121 -11.15 -15.04 0.78
N ILE A 122 -10.59 -14.21 1.68
CA ILE A 122 -11.16 -13.97 3.01
C ILE A 122 -12.50 -13.25 2.91
N GLY A 123 -12.61 -12.21 2.07
CA GLY A 123 -13.87 -11.48 1.89
C GLY A 123 -14.98 -12.33 1.23
N GLN A 124 -14.62 -13.22 0.29
CA GLN A 124 -15.55 -14.17 -0.30
C GLN A 124 -15.99 -15.24 0.72
N LYS A 125 -15.04 -15.84 1.45
CA LYS A 125 -15.35 -16.86 2.46
C LYS A 125 -16.19 -16.34 3.62
N SER A 126 -16.03 -15.06 3.96
CA SER A 126 -16.84 -14.41 4.99
C SER A 126 -18.22 -13.98 4.51
N GLY A 127 -18.51 -14.10 3.20
CA GLY A 127 -19.75 -13.61 2.59
C GLY A 127 -19.81 -12.08 2.47
N TYR A 128 -18.72 -11.39 2.81
CA TYR A 128 -18.66 -9.94 2.83
C TYR A 128 -18.79 -9.34 1.42
N TRP A 129 -18.18 -9.98 0.42
CA TRP A 129 -18.43 -9.67 -0.98
C TRP A 129 -18.66 -10.94 -1.81
N ILE A 130 -19.46 -10.79 -2.87
CA ILE A 130 -19.76 -11.84 -3.83
C ILE A 130 -19.31 -11.37 -5.19
N ARG A 131 -18.70 -12.30 -5.94
CA ARG A 131 -18.29 -12.09 -7.32
C ARG A 131 -19.42 -12.54 -8.25
N LEU A 132 -19.92 -11.66 -9.11
CA LEU A 132 -21.04 -11.96 -10.01
C LEU A 132 -20.60 -12.53 -11.37
N GLY A 133 -19.37 -12.25 -11.83
CA GLY A 133 -18.86 -12.69 -13.13
C GLY A 133 -17.89 -13.88 -13.10
N GLY A 134 -17.74 -14.53 -14.25
CA GLY A 134 -16.75 -15.60 -14.46
C GLY A 134 -15.31 -15.15 -14.26
N ILE A 135 -14.42 -16.08 -13.92
CA ILE A 135 -13.01 -15.85 -13.55
C ILE A 135 -12.25 -14.92 -14.52
N GLN A 136 -12.61 -14.92 -15.81
CA GLN A 136 -11.96 -14.13 -16.85
C GLN A 136 -12.18 -12.61 -16.71
N TYR A 137 -13.41 -12.15 -16.43
CA TYR A 137 -13.71 -10.73 -16.27
C TYR A 137 -13.07 -10.17 -15.01
N THR A 138 -13.04 -10.98 -13.95
CA THR A 138 -12.46 -10.53 -12.70
C THR A 138 -10.96 -10.38 -12.79
N LYS A 139 -10.24 -11.24 -13.54
CA LYS A 139 -8.79 -11.10 -13.75
C LYS A 139 -8.42 -9.73 -14.36
N MET A 140 -9.26 -9.18 -15.23
CA MET A 140 -9.04 -7.87 -15.85
C MET A 140 -9.26 -6.72 -14.86
N ILE A 141 -10.34 -6.78 -14.08
CA ILE A 141 -10.65 -5.80 -13.01
C ILE A 141 -9.55 -5.80 -11.95
N ILE A 142 -9.17 -6.99 -11.51
CA ILE A 142 -8.02 -7.26 -10.64
C ILE A 142 -6.78 -6.60 -11.23
N ALA A 143 -6.39 -6.92 -12.46
CA ALA A 143 -5.17 -6.39 -13.08
C ALA A 143 -5.15 -4.84 -13.14
N LEU A 144 -6.26 -4.19 -13.46
CA LEU A 144 -6.38 -2.73 -13.50
C LEU A 144 -6.23 -2.11 -12.11
N THR A 145 -6.89 -2.71 -11.12
CA THR A 145 -6.78 -2.32 -9.71
C THR A 145 -5.36 -2.49 -9.16
N TYR A 146 -4.65 -3.54 -9.57
CA TYR A 146 -3.24 -3.75 -9.19
C TYR A 146 -2.26 -2.86 -9.94
N LEU A 147 -2.50 -2.54 -11.22
CA LEU A 147 -1.69 -1.56 -11.94
C LEU A 147 -1.74 -0.21 -11.22
N PHE A 148 -2.91 0.13 -10.66
CA PHE A 148 -3.14 1.36 -9.92
C PHE A 148 -2.53 1.35 -8.51
N TYR A 149 -2.68 0.26 -7.74
CA TYR A 149 -1.99 0.14 -6.45
C TYR A 149 -0.46 0.13 -6.64
N PHE A 150 0.02 -0.55 -7.69
CA PHE A 150 1.44 -0.56 -8.05
C PHE A 150 1.95 0.84 -8.42
N SER A 151 1.17 1.67 -9.12
CA SER A 151 1.59 3.03 -9.51
C SER A 151 1.72 4.00 -8.33
N PHE A 152 1.13 3.73 -7.17
CA PHE A 152 1.35 4.50 -5.93
C PHE A 152 2.45 3.90 -5.04
N THR A 153 2.54 2.57 -5.01
CA THR A 153 3.50 1.86 -4.17
C THR A 153 4.91 1.89 -4.78
N ALA A 154 5.03 1.80 -6.11
CA ALA A 154 6.32 1.78 -6.81
C ALA A 154 7.09 3.11 -6.69
N PRO A 155 6.48 4.31 -6.87
CA PRO A 155 7.17 5.57 -6.61
C PRO A 155 7.61 5.70 -5.16
N SER A 156 6.81 5.19 -4.21
CA SER A 156 7.17 5.19 -2.79
C SER A 156 8.40 4.33 -2.49
N ILE A 157 8.48 3.15 -3.13
CA ILE A 157 9.66 2.25 -3.06
C ILE A 157 10.88 2.92 -3.70
N ILE A 158 10.72 3.50 -4.90
CA ILE A 158 11.79 4.18 -5.64
C ILE A 158 12.30 5.40 -4.87
N PHE A 159 11.39 6.21 -4.34
CA PHE A 159 11.70 7.40 -3.58
C PHE A 159 12.44 7.05 -2.28
N SER A 160 11.98 6.02 -1.55
CA SER A 160 12.67 5.51 -0.36
C SER A 160 14.09 5.02 -0.69
N PHE A 161 14.26 4.31 -1.80
CA PHE A 161 15.57 3.88 -2.28
C PHE A 161 16.48 5.07 -2.65
N LEU A 162 15.95 6.07 -3.34
CA LEU A 162 16.67 7.29 -3.73
C LEU A 162 17.09 8.11 -2.51
N THR A 163 16.17 8.42 -1.59
CA THR A 163 16.48 9.18 -0.37
C THR A 163 17.54 8.48 0.45
N HIS A 164 17.45 7.16 0.58
CA HIS A 164 18.43 6.40 1.33
C HIS A 164 19.82 6.37 0.65
N ASN A 165 19.89 6.21 -0.67
CA ASN A 165 21.16 6.31 -1.40
C ASN A 165 21.80 7.69 -1.31
N LEU A 166 20.99 8.75 -1.34
CA LEU A 166 21.46 10.12 -1.18
C LEU A 166 22.00 10.36 0.24
N LEU A 167 21.31 9.87 1.27
CA LEU A 167 21.77 9.93 2.66
C LEU A 167 23.08 9.16 2.88
N ASN A 168 23.21 7.95 2.31
CA ASN A 168 24.44 7.18 2.41
C ASN A 168 25.61 7.84 1.68
N ARG A 169 25.36 8.47 0.52
CA ARG A 169 26.39 9.25 -0.18
C ARG A 169 26.81 10.46 0.64
N LYS A 170 25.86 11.20 1.21
CA LYS A 170 26.13 12.34 2.09
C LYS A 170 26.99 11.93 3.28
N ASN A 171 26.60 10.89 4.02
CA ASN A 171 27.37 10.37 5.15
C ASN A 171 28.78 9.90 4.73
N LYS A 172 28.94 9.33 3.54
CA LYS A 172 30.26 8.90 3.04
C LYS A 172 31.16 10.09 2.68
N ILE A 173 30.58 11.19 2.22
CA ILE A 173 31.30 12.44 1.91
C ILE A 173 31.68 13.16 3.20
N GLU A 174 30.77 13.27 4.16
CA GLU A 174 31.02 13.92 5.46
C GLU A 174 32.04 13.17 6.33
N ASN A 175 32.11 11.84 6.19
CA ASN A 175 33.10 11.00 6.88
C ASN A 175 34.30 10.64 6.00
N ALA A 176 34.45 11.24 4.82
CA ALA A 176 35.66 11.08 4.03
C ALA A 176 36.82 11.77 4.78
N PRO A 177 38.00 11.14 4.91
CA PRO A 177 39.13 11.79 5.53
C PRO A 177 39.41 13.09 4.76
N HIS A 178 39.37 14.23 5.46
CA HIS A 178 39.87 15.48 4.90
C HIS A 178 41.31 15.22 4.49
N ILE A 179 41.58 15.33 3.19
CA ILE A 179 42.95 15.34 2.68
C ILE A 179 43.54 16.64 3.24
N VAL A 180 44.28 16.50 4.35
CA VAL A 180 45.16 17.56 4.83
C VAL A 180 46.22 17.68 3.75
N PHE A 181 46.16 18.74 2.97
CA PHE A 181 47.27 19.11 2.11
C PHE A 181 48.36 19.57 3.06
N ASP A 182 49.41 18.77 3.20
CA ASP A 182 50.64 19.23 3.83
C ASP A 182 51.10 20.47 3.06
N ASP A 183 51.16 21.58 3.78
CA ASP A 183 51.64 22.85 3.25
C ASP A 183 53.09 22.63 2.80
N PRO A 184 53.46 22.81 1.52
CA PRO A 184 54.80 22.53 1.02
C PRO A 184 55.86 23.52 1.51
N SER A 185 55.61 24.22 2.62
CA SER A 185 56.41 25.33 3.15
C SER A 185 57.14 25.03 4.47
N SER A 186 57.24 23.77 4.90
CA SER A 186 58.03 23.34 6.07
C SER A 186 59.32 22.59 5.70
#